data_AF-A0A0D7B9S8-F1
#
_entry.id   AF-A0A0D7B9S8-F1
#
_cell.length_a   1.000
_cell.length_b   1.000
_cell.length_c   1.000
_cell.angle_alpha   90.00
_cell.angle_beta   90.00
_cell.angle_gamma   90.00
#
_symmetry.space_group_name_H-M   'P 1'
#
loop_
_entity.id
_entity.type
_entity.pdbx_description
1 polymer ?
#
loop_
_entity_poly.entity_id
_entity_poly.type
_entity_poly.pdbx_seq_one_letter_code
_entity_poly.pdbx_strand_id
1 'polypeptide(L)'
;MPDKGQLEKYEEIVGQMDIKGTRRDPAIIKEHAVNQQAGCVDAYQHLAPVIDTDAYMNWLRFMLECKGAVMETRRVNGDLLDQEQQLLAEYGADAIVNATGLAGLELAGDASVYPLRGALIRVVNDGSKFPRVTEALAVTHDDTRGEDEDIVFIVPRNDNILILGGLAQPHQYALDLTLDSPEIKRMRERCNKFVPGLENADYDPDAALVQGLRPFRGSNVRVERELRARKDGSMSRIVHSYGQGGAGFSLSFGCASDVLDLVQELEHDIKPTRMGTEKRERRKPVADVYEHARL
;
A
#
# COMPACT_ATOMS: atom_id res chain seq x y z
N MET A 1 11.43 28.49 4.01
CA MET A 1 10.42 28.28 5.06
C MET A 1 9.71 26.98 4.74
N PRO A 2 9.41 26.13 5.74
CA PRO A 2 8.63 24.92 5.53
C PRO A 2 7.22 25.27 5.04
N ASP A 3 6.59 24.35 4.30
CA ASP A 3 5.18 24.47 3.98
C ASP A 3 4.35 24.46 5.28
N LYS A 4 3.39 25.40 5.37
CA LYS A 4 2.64 25.62 6.61
C LYS A 4 1.64 24.47 6.86
N GLY A 5 1.02 23.94 5.80
CA GLY A 5 0.05 22.86 5.92
C GLY A 5 0.70 21.53 6.32
N GLN A 6 1.86 21.22 5.73
CA GLN A 6 2.66 20.05 6.10
C GLN A 6 3.13 20.12 7.57
N LEU A 7 3.53 21.31 8.03
CA LEU A 7 3.92 21.51 9.42
C LEU A 7 2.75 21.32 10.40
N GLU A 8 1.61 21.96 10.12
CA GLU A 8 0.39 21.80 10.95
C GLU A 8 -0.01 20.32 11.04
N LYS A 9 0.08 19.57 9.93
CA LYS A 9 -0.24 18.13 9.92
C LYS A 9 0.74 17.29 10.72
N TYR A 10 2.04 17.59 10.64
CA TYR A 10 3.06 16.95 11.46
C TYR A 10 2.77 17.16 12.96
N GLU A 11 2.52 18.41 13.37
CA GLU A 11 2.23 18.77 14.76
C GLU A 11 0.96 18.08 15.29
N GLU A 12 -0.07 17.96 14.45
CA GLU A 12 -1.28 17.19 14.77
C GLU A 12 -0.97 15.71 15.07
N ILE A 13 -0.17 15.07 14.21
CA ILE A 13 0.14 13.64 14.32
C ILE A 13 0.97 13.35 15.57
N VAL A 14 2.05 14.11 15.77
CA VAL A 14 2.97 13.88 16.91
C VAL A 14 2.35 14.33 18.23
N GLY A 15 1.38 15.25 18.21
CA GLY A 15 0.61 15.64 19.39
C GLY A 15 -0.41 14.58 19.85
N GLN A 16 -0.82 13.68 18.97
CA GLN A 16 -1.84 12.65 19.25
C GLN A 16 -1.24 11.26 19.52
N MET A 17 -0.02 10.98 19.03
CA MET A 17 0.58 9.65 19.08
C MET A 17 2.04 9.71 19.52
N ASP A 18 2.43 8.79 20.40
CA ASP A 18 3.84 8.56 20.74
C ASP A 18 4.52 7.76 19.63
N ILE A 19 4.94 8.45 18.57
CA ILE A 19 5.66 7.85 17.44
C ILE A 19 7.14 7.80 17.79
N LYS A 20 7.67 6.58 17.94
CA LYS A 20 9.09 6.36 18.25
C LYS A 20 10.01 6.97 17.21
N GLY A 21 11.16 7.49 17.67
CA GLY A 21 12.20 8.04 16.80
C GLY A 21 11.85 9.37 16.13
N THR A 22 10.74 10.00 16.53
CA THR A 22 10.30 11.29 15.97
C THR A 22 11.30 12.40 16.31
N ARG A 23 11.80 13.07 15.28
CA ARG A 23 12.62 14.28 15.40
C ARG A 23 12.37 15.15 14.16
N ARG A 24 12.15 16.44 14.38
CA ARG A 24 12.17 17.45 13.32
C ARG A 24 13.37 18.37 13.55
N ASP A 25 14.25 18.42 12.58
CA ASP A 25 15.48 19.20 12.64
C ASP A 25 16.05 19.36 11.23
N PRO A 26 16.23 20.59 10.71
CA PRO A 26 16.89 20.80 9.43
C PRO A 26 18.31 20.20 9.34
N ALA A 27 18.99 19.95 10.47
CA ALA A 27 20.28 19.27 10.49
C ALA A 27 20.22 17.84 9.91
N ILE A 28 19.05 17.18 9.94
CA ILE A 28 18.81 15.86 9.32
C ILE A 28 19.23 15.87 7.85
N ILE A 29 19.01 16.97 7.13
CA ILE A 29 19.40 17.10 5.72
C ILE A 29 20.92 16.91 5.53
N LYS A 30 21.73 17.34 6.51
CA LYS A 30 23.20 17.19 6.47
C LYS A 30 23.68 15.86 7.03
N GLU A 31 22.95 15.30 7.99
CA GLU A 31 23.31 14.06 8.67
C GLU A 31 23.13 12.83 7.77
N HIS A 32 22.14 12.87 6.87
CA HIS A 32 21.78 11.76 6.00
C HIS A 32 22.29 11.96 4.57
N ALA A 33 22.11 10.94 3.73
CA ALA A 33 22.58 10.91 2.34
C ALA A 33 21.79 11.84 1.40
N VAL A 34 21.46 13.06 1.83
CA VAL A 34 20.73 14.07 1.06
C VAL A 34 21.69 15.11 0.51
N ASN A 35 21.57 15.36 -0.80
CA ASN A 35 22.32 16.41 -1.47
C ASN A 35 21.90 17.78 -0.92
N GLN A 36 22.88 18.55 -0.45
CA GLN A 36 22.65 19.90 0.11
C GLN A 36 22.11 20.91 -0.91
N GLN A 37 22.20 20.58 -2.21
CA GLN A 37 21.66 21.38 -3.31
C GLN A 37 20.26 20.92 -3.75
N ALA A 38 19.66 19.92 -3.10
CA ALA A 38 18.32 19.43 -3.42
C ALA A 38 17.18 20.41 -3.04
N GLY A 39 17.50 21.54 -2.39
CA GLY A 39 16.51 22.57 -2.05
C GLY A 39 15.65 22.24 -0.83
N CYS A 40 15.96 21.18 -0.09
CA CYS A 40 15.34 20.88 1.20
C CYS A 40 15.71 21.97 2.24
N VAL A 41 14.70 22.50 2.94
CA VAL A 41 14.88 23.58 3.94
C VAL A 41 14.45 23.16 5.34
N ASP A 42 13.77 22.02 5.46
CA ASP A 42 13.29 21.43 6.70
C ASP A 42 13.16 19.91 6.50
N ALA A 43 13.20 19.16 7.60
CA ALA A 43 13.10 17.71 7.59
C ALA A 43 12.59 17.18 8.93
N TYR A 44 11.86 16.07 8.87
CA TYR A 44 11.56 15.26 10.04
C TYR A 44 11.86 13.78 9.74
N GLN A 45 12.07 13.02 10.80
CA GLN A 45 12.24 11.59 10.79
C GLN A 45 11.35 10.96 11.85
N HIS A 46 11.05 9.68 11.67
CA HIS A 46 10.40 8.84 12.66
C HIS A 46 10.75 7.38 12.35
N LEU A 47 10.61 6.49 13.33
CA LEU A 47 10.81 5.07 13.11
C LEU A 47 9.55 4.46 12.48
N ALA A 48 9.72 3.88 11.29
CA ALA A 48 8.66 3.15 10.59
C ALA A 48 9.17 1.76 10.18
N PRO A 49 8.32 0.72 10.20
CA PRO A 49 8.68 -0.57 9.64
C PRO A 49 8.79 -0.46 8.11
N VAL A 50 9.75 -1.19 7.54
CA VAL A 50 9.87 -1.40 6.10
C VAL A 50 9.64 -2.87 5.80
N ILE A 51 8.97 -3.14 4.70
CA ILE A 51 8.59 -4.50 4.31
C ILE A 51 9.32 -4.85 3.01
N ASP A 52 10.13 -5.91 3.08
CA ASP A 52 10.47 -6.66 1.87
C ASP A 52 9.25 -7.48 1.45
N THR A 53 8.45 -6.92 0.54
CA THR A 53 7.17 -7.50 0.12
C THR A 53 7.31 -8.90 -0.47
N ASP A 54 8.41 -9.27 -1.10
CA ASP A 54 8.55 -10.61 -1.69
C ASP A 54 8.75 -11.64 -0.58
N ALA A 55 9.64 -11.34 0.37
CA ALA A 55 9.81 -12.14 1.58
C ALA A 55 8.53 -12.20 2.43
N TYR A 56 7.86 -11.07 2.60
CA TYR A 56 6.64 -10.96 3.39
C TYR A 56 5.47 -11.74 2.78
N MET A 57 5.29 -11.68 1.46
CA MET A 57 4.22 -12.45 0.78
C MET A 57 4.50 -13.96 0.82
N ASN A 58 5.77 -14.38 0.68
CA ASN A 58 6.16 -15.78 0.87
C ASN A 58 5.89 -16.25 2.31
N TRP A 59 6.25 -15.44 3.30
CA TRP A 59 5.98 -15.73 4.71
C TRP A 59 4.47 -15.81 4.99
N LEU A 60 3.67 -14.86 4.52
CA LEU A 60 2.21 -14.88 4.70
C LEU A 60 1.58 -16.13 4.08
N ARG A 61 1.98 -16.50 2.86
CA ARG A 61 1.53 -17.72 2.19
C ARG A 61 1.83 -18.96 3.03
N PHE A 62 3.07 -19.09 3.50
CA PHE A 62 3.50 -20.20 4.34
C PHE A 62 2.72 -20.26 5.66
N MET A 63 2.49 -19.12 6.31
CA MET A 63 1.71 -19.02 7.54
C MET A 63 0.26 -19.49 7.34
N LEU A 64 -0.36 -19.13 6.21
CA LEU A 64 -1.71 -19.57 5.87
C LEU A 64 -1.77 -21.08 5.61
N GLU A 65 -0.81 -21.64 4.87
CA GLU A 65 -0.71 -23.09 4.63
C GLU A 65 -0.55 -23.87 5.94
N CYS A 66 0.30 -23.39 6.85
CA CYS A 66 0.48 -24.01 8.18
C CYS A 66 -0.80 -23.96 9.03
N LYS A 67 -1.69 -23.01 8.78
CA LYS A 67 -3.00 -22.89 9.43
C LYS A 67 -4.09 -23.69 8.71
N GLY A 68 -3.75 -24.43 7.66
CA GLY A 68 -4.67 -25.30 6.92
C GLY A 68 -5.40 -24.60 5.76
N ALA A 69 -4.99 -23.41 5.35
CA ALA A 69 -5.54 -22.77 4.16
C ALA A 69 -5.20 -23.58 2.91
N VAL A 70 -6.19 -23.78 2.04
CA VAL A 70 -6.02 -24.40 0.73
C VAL A 70 -5.90 -23.30 -0.32
N MET A 71 -4.85 -23.38 -1.14
CA MET A 71 -4.59 -22.41 -2.20
C MET A 71 -5.02 -22.99 -3.55
N GLU A 72 -5.81 -22.22 -4.29
CA GLU A 72 -6.24 -22.57 -5.64
C GLU A 72 -5.93 -21.42 -6.61
N THR A 73 -5.42 -21.76 -7.80
CA THR A 73 -5.28 -20.78 -8.89
C THR A 73 -6.51 -20.87 -9.79
N ARG A 74 -7.39 -19.88 -9.70
CA ARG A 74 -8.62 -19.78 -10.51
C ARG A 74 -8.88 -18.35 -10.92
N ARG A 75 -9.54 -18.18 -12.07
CA ARG A 75 -10.07 -16.91 -12.53
C ARG A 75 -11.58 -16.85 -12.26
N VAL A 76 -12.01 -15.81 -11.57
CA VAL A 76 -13.42 -15.45 -11.36
C VAL A 76 -13.72 -14.23 -12.24
N ASN A 77 -14.82 -14.26 -12.98
CA ASN A 77 -15.25 -13.16 -13.86
C ASN A 77 -16.72 -12.83 -13.59
N GLY A 78 -17.15 -11.63 -14.00
CA GLY A 78 -18.49 -11.12 -13.78
C GLY A 78 -18.74 -10.70 -12.35
N ASP A 79 -19.94 -10.18 -12.07
CA ASP A 79 -20.30 -9.75 -10.72
C ASP A 79 -20.21 -10.92 -9.73
N LEU A 80 -19.55 -10.72 -8.59
CA LEU A 80 -19.40 -11.75 -7.58
C LEU A 80 -20.75 -12.11 -6.94
N LEU A 81 -21.67 -11.15 -6.85
CA LEU A 81 -23.02 -11.38 -6.31
C LEU A 81 -23.81 -12.36 -7.17
N ASP A 82 -23.60 -12.36 -8.48
CA ASP A 82 -24.31 -13.25 -9.41
C ASP A 82 -23.93 -14.73 -9.24
N GLN A 83 -22.73 -14.98 -8.72
CA GLN A 83 -22.14 -16.32 -8.56
C GLN A 83 -21.91 -16.71 -7.09
N GLU A 84 -22.28 -15.85 -6.14
CA GLU A 84 -22.05 -16.03 -4.69
C GLU A 84 -22.54 -17.40 -4.21
N GLN A 85 -23.80 -17.75 -4.50
CA GLN A 85 -24.39 -19.00 -4.03
C GLN A 85 -23.67 -20.22 -4.59
N GLN A 86 -23.20 -20.16 -5.83
CA GLN A 86 -22.44 -21.25 -6.44
C GLN A 86 -21.10 -21.43 -5.74
N LEU A 87 -20.36 -20.34 -5.52
CA LEU A 87 -19.05 -20.38 -4.87
C LEU A 87 -19.16 -20.83 -3.41
N LEU A 88 -20.14 -20.33 -2.64
CA LEU A 88 -20.36 -20.77 -1.26
C LEU A 88 -20.64 -22.28 -1.20
N ALA A 89 -21.49 -22.80 -2.10
CA ALA A 89 -21.80 -24.22 -2.15
C ALA A 89 -20.60 -25.07 -2.60
N GLU A 90 -19.84 -24.60 -3.58
CA GLU A 90 -18.66 -25.29 -4.13
C GLU A 90 -17.58 -25.50 -3.06
N TYR A 91 -17.33 -24.48 -2.23
CA TYR A 91 -16.30 -24.54 -1.19
C TYR A 91 -16.84 -24.88 0.20
N GLY A 92 -18.15 -25.10 0.35
CA GLY A 92 -18.80 -25.29 1.65
C GLY A 92 -18.53 -24.13 2.61
N ALA A 93 -18.48 -22.90 2.09
CA ALA A 93 -18.10 -21.70 2.82
C ALA A 93 -19.31 -20.93 3.36
N ASP A 94 -19.14 -20.24 4.49
CA ASP A 94 -20.17 -19.40 5.11
C ASP A 94 -20.13 -17.93 4.65
N ALA A 95 -18.99 -17.50 4.10
CA ALA A 95 -18.76 -16.13 3.63
C ALA A 95 -17.73 -16.10 2.50
N ILE A 96 -17.77 -15.04 1.69
CA ILE A 96 -16.75 -14.73 0.68
C ILE A 96 -16.10 -13.41 1.03
N VAL A 97 -14.77 -13.38 1.15
CA VAL A 97 -14.01 -12.13 1.26
C VAL A 97 -13.50 -11.72 -0.11
N ASN A 98 -14.07 -10.66 -0.67
CA ASN A 98 -13.64 -10.05 -1.92
C ASN A 98 -12.46 -9.09 -1.66
N ALA A 99 -11.24 -9.61 -1.78
CA ALA A 99 -9.98 -8.86 -1.67
C ALA A 99 -9.27 -8.68 -3.03
N THR A 100 -10.03 -8.49 -4.13
CA THR A 100 -9.48 -8.62 -5.50
C THR A 100 -8.88 -7.34 -6.09
N GLY A 101 -8.64 -6.30 -5.27
CA GLY A 101 -8.02 -5.06 -5.70
C GLY A 101 -8.73 -4.43 -6.90
N LEU A 102 -8.04 -4.31 -8.04
CA LEU A 102 -8.57 -3.69 -9.26
C LEU A 102 -9.78 -4.41 -9.83
N ALA A 103 -9.89 -5.72 -9.62
CA ALA A 103 -11.04 -6.46 -10.11
C ALA A 103 -12.34 -6.11 -9.34
N GLY A 104 -12.29 -5.28 -8.29
CA GLY A 104 -13.49 -4.69 -7.69
C GLY A 104 -14.34 -3.89 -8.69
N LEU A 105 -13.73 -3.38 -9.77
CA LEU A 105 -14.45 -2.77 -10.89
C LEU A 105 -15.49 -3.71 -11.50
N GLU A 106 -15.10 -4.97 -11.72
CA GLU A 106 -15.92 -6.01 -12.33
C GLU A 106 -16.68 -6.81 -11.26
N LEU A 107 -15.95 -7.41 -10.33
CA LEU A 107 -16.47 -8.37 -9.35
C LEU A 107 -17.39 -7.73 -8.30
N ALA A 108 -17.38 -6.40 -8.15
CA ALA A 108 -18.28 -5.69 -7.25
C ALA A 108 -19.09 -4.59 -7.94
N GLY A 109 -18.99 -4.48 -9.28
CA GLY A 109 -19.63 -3.41 -10.04
C GLY A 109 -19.21 -2.00 -9.61
N ASP A 110 -18.03 -1.84 -9.03
CA ASP A 110 -17.58 -0.57 -8.46
C ASP A 110 -16.87 0.29 -9.51
N ALA A 111 -17.66 1.09 -10.22
CA ALA A 111 -17.18 1.99 -11.27
C ALA A 111 -16.18 3.06 -10.78
N SER A 112 -15.99 3.22 -9.47
CA SER A 112 -14.98 4.14 -8.93
C SER A 112 -13.58 3.54 -8.84
N VAL A 113 -13.42 2.24 -9.11
CA VAL A 113 -12.11 1.56 -9.10
C VAL A 113 -11.36 1.83 -10.40
N TYR A 114 -10.08 2.21 -10.29
CA TYR A 114 -9.21 2.44 -11.44
C TYR A 114 -7.73 2.19 -11.10
N PRO A 115 -6.88 1.88 -12.09
CA PRO A 115 -5.45 1.70 -11.86
C PRO A 115 -4.75 3.04 -11.68
N LEU A 116 -3.84 3.09 -10.71
CA LEU A 116 -2.78 4.09 -10.67
C LEU A 116 -1.46 3.39 -10.95
N ARG A 117 -1.01 3.44 -12.22
CA ARG A 117 0.24 2.81 -12.64
C ARG A 117 1.42 3.44 -11.89
N GLY A 118 2.27 2.61 -11.34
CA GLY A 118 3.54 3.01 -10.75
C GLY A 118 4.68 2.22 -11.35
N ALA A 119 5.86 2.80 -11.30
CA ALA A 119 7.11 2.14 -11.63
C ALA A 119 8.16 2.48 -10.58
N LEU A 120 9.09 1.55 -10.40
CA LEU A 120 10.21 1.66 -9.48
C LEU A 120 11.45 1.12 -10.17
N ILE A 121 12.57 1.83 -10.03
CA ILE A 121 13.89 1.31 -10.39
C ILE A 121 14.47 0.61 -9.16
N ARG A 122 15.09 -0.55 -9.37
CA ARG A 122 15.83 -1.28 -8.32
C ARG A 122 17.32 -1.17 -8.60
N VAL A 123 18.09 -0.76 -7.60
CA VAL A 123 19.56 -0.67 -7.69
C VAL A 123 20.21 -1.37 -6.51
N VAL A 124 21.46 -1.80 -6.70
CA VAL A 124 22.28 -2.39 -5.63
C VAL A 124 22.62 -1.32 -4.59
N ASN A 125 22.56 -1.69 -3.30
CA ASN A 125 22.76 -0.83 -2.13
C ASN A 125 23.70 -1.48 -1.11
N ASP A 126 24.85 -1.95 -1.57
CA ASP A 126 25.85 -2.64 -0.76
C ASP A 126 26.96 -1.72 -0.21
N GLY A 127 26.94 -0.44 -0.60
CA GLY A 127 27.96 0.54 -0.20
C GLY A 127 29.21 0.58 -1.10
N SER A 128 29.30 -0.24 -2.15
CA SER A 128 30.51 -0.38 -2.97
C SER A 128 30.68 0.75 -4.00
N LYS A 129 29.58 1.25 -4.57
CA LYS A 129 29.57 2.31 -5.61
C LYS A 129 29.20 3.69 -5.09
N PHE A 130 28.47 3.75 -3.98
CA PHE A 130 28.02 4.96 -3.30
C PHE A 130 27.74 4.63 -1.83
N PRO A 131 27.66 5.63 -0.91
CA PRO A 131 27.35 5.36 0.49
C PRO A 131 26.01 4.65 0.63
N ARG A 132 26.01 3.54 1.39
CA ARG A 132 24.81 2.73 1.63
C ARG A 132 23.70 3.60 2.24
N VAL A 133 22.52 3.57 1.63
CA VAL A 133 21.34 4.28 2.15
C VAL A 133 20.63 3.36 3.13
N THR A 134 20.48 3.79 4.37
CA THR A 134 19.88 3.02 5.48
C THR A 134 18.50 3.52 5.88
N GLU A 135 18.13 4.73 5.48
CA GLU A 135 16.81 5.31 5.75
C GLU A 135 15.93 5.40 4.50
N ALA A 136 14.62 5.40 4.71
CA ALA A 136 13.66 5.80 3.68
C ALA A 136 13.68 7.33 3.54
N LEU A 137 14.02 7.81 2.35
CA LEU A 137 14.03 9.23 2.00
C LEU A 137 12.84 9.53 1.10
N ALA A 138 11.93 10.37 1.60
CA ALA A 138 10.71 10.73 0.88
C ALA A 138 10.52 12.24 0.84
N VAL A 139 10.22 12.77 -0.34
CA VAL A 139 9.72 14.13 -0.54
C VAL A 139 8.39 14.00 -1.25
N THR A 140 7.32 14.43 -0.59
CA THR A 140 5.97 14.40 -1.16
C THR A 140 5.78 15.53 -2.15
N HIS A 141 4.84 15.36 -3.08
CA HIS A 141 4.40 16.45 -3.94
C HIS A 141 3.87 17.61 -3.09
N ASP A 142 4.20 18.83 -3.50
CA ASP A 142 3.71 20.07 -2.93
C ASP A 142 2.74 20.66 -3.95
N ASP A 143 1.47 20.82 -3.58
CA ASP A 143 0.42 21.37 -4.46
C ASP A 143 0.77 22.80 -4.98
N THR A 144 1.81 23.44 -4.41
CA THR A 144 2.31 24.75 -4.85
C THR A 144 3.39 24.70 -5.94
N ARG A 145 3.94 23.51 -6.26
CA ARG A 145 4.96 23.31 -7.31
C ARG A 145 4.39 22.35 -8.35
N GLY A 146 3.94 22.91 -9.48
CA GLY A 146 3.20 22.17 -10.51
C GLY A 146 3.89 20.91 -11.05
N GLU A 147 3.04 20.05 -11.65
CA GLU A 147 3.26 18.73 -12.25
C GLU A 147 3.74 17.63 -11.28
N ASP A 148 3.16 16.41 -11.42
CA ASP A 148 3.40 15.18 -10.65
C ASP A 148 4.89 14.71 -10.56
N GLU A 149 5.82 15.51 -11.07
CA GLU A 149 7.22 15.19 -11.29
C GLU A 149 8.13 15.43 -10.08
N ASP A 150 7.65 15.97 -8.95
CA ASP A 150 8.52 16.34 -7.81
C ASP A 150 8.66 15.27 -6.70
N ILE A 151 8.03 14.10 -6.85
CA ILE A 151 8.13 13.05 -5.82
C ILE A 151 9.52 12.40 -5.85
N VAL A 152 10.19 12.40 -4.70
CA VAL A 152 11.37 11.57 -4.43
C VAL A 152 10.94 10.46 -3.48
N PHE A 153 11.16 9.20 -3.87
CA PHE A 153 10.90 8.04 -3.03
C PHE A 153 12.07 7.07 -3.14
N ILE A 154 12.99 7.13 -2.17
CA ILE A 154 14.21 6.33 -2.13
C ILE A 154 14.17 5.49 -0.86
N VAL A 155 13.92 4.19 -1.01
CA VAL A 155 13.61 3.32 0.15
C VAL A 155 14.43 2.04 0.10
N PRO A 156 15.21 1.73 1.14
CA PRO A 156 15.89 0.45 1.26
C PRO A 156 14.83 -0.65 1.26
N ARG A 157 14.88 -1.54 0.26
CA ARG A 157 13.96 -2.68 0.18
C ARG A 157 14.29 -3.73 1.22
N ASN A 158 15.58 -4.02 1.28
CA ASN A 158 16.23 -4.99 2.13
C ASN A 158 17.70 -4.57 2.25
N ASP A 159 18.55 -5.48 2.72
CA ASP A 159 19.96 -5.17 2.93
C ASP A 159 20.70 -4.73 1.66
N ASN A 160 20.34 -5.25 0.49
CA ASN A 160 21.15 -5.09 -0.71
C ASN A 160 20.46 -4.33 -1.84
N ILE A 161 19.15 -4.05 -1.73
CA ILE A 161 18.38 -3.41 -2.79
C ILE A 161 17.81 -2.08 -2.32
N LEU A 162 17.98 -1.04 -3.12
CA LEU A 162 17.35 0.26 -2.96
C LEU A 162 16.30 0.48 -4.05
N ILE A 163 15.12 0.90 -3.63
CA ILE A 163 14.02 1.26 -4.52
C ILE A 163 14.08 2.75 -4.80
N LEU A 164 14.05 3.11 -6.08
CA LEU A 164 13.94 4.49 -6.54
C LEU A 164 12.59 4.67 -7.22
N GLY A 165 11.82 5.63 -6.75
CA GLY A 165 10.45 5.82 -7.14
C GLY A 165 10.04 7.28 -7.27
N GLY A 166 8.76 7.41 -7.61
CA GLY A 166 8.08 8.66 -7.91
C GLY A 166 7.48 8.58 -9.31
N LEU A 167 6.59 7.61 -9.53
CA LEU A 167 5.71 7.55 -10.70
C LEU A 167 4.31 7.09 -10.28
N ALA A 168 3.33 7.90 -10.68
CA ALA A 168 1.91 7.66 -10.48
C ALA A 168 1.17 8.16 -11.72
N GLN A 169 0.52 7.26 -12.46
CA GLN A 169 -0.20 7.61 -13.69
C GLN A 169 -1.62 7.03 -13.62
N PRO A 170 -2.65 7.87 -13.39
CA PRO A 170 -4.01 7.40 -13.22
C PRO A 170 -4.58 6.90 -14.54
N HIS A 171 -5.44 5.89 -14.47
CA HIS A 171 -6.11 5.26 -15.61
C HIS A 171 -5.18 4.63 -16.65
N GLN A 172 -3.88 4.51 -16.35
CA GLN A 172 -2.95 3.78 -17.21
C GLN A 172 -2.92 2.31 -16.83
N TYR A 173 -3.28 1.45 -17.79
CA TYR A 173 -3.33 -0.01 -17.62
C TYR A 173 -2.10 -0.72 -18.20
N ALA A 174 -1.50 -0.15 -19.25
CA ALA A 174 -0.36 -0.76 -19.92
C ALA A 174 0.82 -0.85 -18.96
N LEU A 175 1.47 -2.01 -18.90
CA LEU A 175 2.73 -2.20 -18.20
C LEU A 175 3.84 -2.33 -19.24
N ASP A 176 4.18 -1.21 -19.89
CA ASP A 176 5.05 -1.14 -21.05
C ASP A 176 6.24 -0.18 -20.87
N LEU A 177 6.47 0.30 -19.65
CA LEU A 177 7.61 1.17 -19.36
C LEU A 177 8.92 0.39 -19.43
N THR A 178 9.95 1.06 -19.92
CA THR A 178 11.33 0.56 -20.00
C THR A 178 12.28 1.54 -19.34
N LEU A 179 13.54 1.14 -19.12
CA LEU A 179 14.57 2.06 -18.65
C LEU A 179 14.79 3.24 -19.62
N ASP A 180 14.38 3.09 -20.88
CA ASP A 180 14.48 4.14 -21.89
C ASP A 180 13.33 5.13 -21.91
N SER A 181 12.21 4.79 -21.25
CA SER A 181 11.04 5.65 -21.15
C SER A 181 11.39 7.01 -20.53
N PRO A 182 10.97 8.15 -21.11
CA PRO A 182 11.32 9.48 -20.62
C PRO A 182 11.01 9.70 -19.14
N GLU A 183 9.89 9.17 -18.66
CA GLU A 183 9.43 9.29 -17.27
C GLU A 183 10.35 8.53 -16.30
N ILE A 184 10.85 7.36 -16.72
CA ILE A 184 11.78 6.54 -15.94
C ILE A 184 13.15 7.21 -15.86
N LYS A 185 13.63 7.79 -16.98
CA LYS A 185 14.87 8.59 -17.01
C LYS A 185 14.78 9.81 -16.09
N ARG A 186 13.69 10.58 -16.17
CA ARG A 186 13.43 11.71 -15.27
C ARG A 186 13.40 11.28 -13.80
N MET A 187 12.70 10.18 -13.48
CA MET A 187 12.67 9.62 -12.12
C MET A 187 14.07 9.24 -11.61
N ARG A 188 14.88 8.56 -12.43
CA ARG A 188 16.27 8.22 -12.09
C ARG A 188 17.10 9.47 -11.84
N GLU A 189 17.03 10.46 -12.74
CA GLU A 189 17.77 11.72 -12.62
C GLU A 189 17.41 12.49 -11.34
N ARG A 190 16.12 12.55 -10.98
CA ARG A 190 15.71 13.17 -9.71
C ARG A 190 16.29 12.46 -8.50
N CYS A 191 16.22 11.13 -8.46
CA CYS A 191 16.77 10.36 -7.36
C CYS A 191 18.30 10.55 -7.25
N ASN A 192 19.00 10.55 -8.39
CA ASN A 192 20.45 10.79 -8.43
C ASN A 192 20.82 12.19 -7.93
N LYS A 193 20.00 13.21 -8.24
CA LYS A 193 20.19 14.56 -7.68
C LYS A 193 19.99 14.61 -6.17
N PHE A 194 19.20 13.69 -5.61
CA PHE A 194 18.87 13.68 -4.19
C PHE A 194 19.92 12.96 -3.34
N VAL A 195 20.51 11.86 -3.81
CA VAL A 195 21.53 11.09 -3.09
C VAL A 195 22.88 11.15 -3.81
N PRO A 196 23.93 11.76 -3.23
CA PRO A 196 25.23 11.86 -3.87
C PRO A 196 25.83 10.49 -4.24
N GLY A 197 26.28 10.34 -5.50
CA GLY A 197 26.93 9.14 -6.01
C GLY A 197 25.97 8.04 -6.46
N LEU A 198 24.65 8.19 -6.23
CA LEU A 198 23.63 7.20 -6.60
C LEU A 198 23.58 6.94 -8.11
N GLU A 199 24.04 7.88 -8.94
CA GLU A 199 24.20 7.71 -10.38
C GLU A 199 25.15 6.56 -10.76
N ASN A 200 26.08 6.20 -9.87
CA ASN A 200 27.04 5.10 -10.06
C ASN A 200 26.49 3.74 -9.65
N ALA A 201 25.29 3.68 -9.08
CA ALA A 201 24.69 2.44 -8.64
C ALA A 201 24.41 1.52 -9.83
N ASP A 202 24.80 0.25 -9.68
CA ASP A 202 24.42 -0.81 -10.62
C ASP A 202 22.93 -1.13 -10.45
N TYR A 203 22.26 -1.45 -11.55
CA TYR A 203 20.89 -1.94 -11.50
C TYR A 203 20.83 -3.30 -10.82
N ASP A 204 19.69 -3.58 -10.18
CA ASP A 204 19.39 -4.92 -9.68
C ASP A 204 19.40 -5.92 -10.85
N PRO A 205 20.25 -6.97 -10.81
CA PRO A 205 20.36 -7.94 -11.89
C PRO A 205 19.09 -8.78 -12.09
N ASP A 206 18.25 -8.91 -11.05
CA ASP A 206 17.01 -9.69 -11.15
C ASP A 206 15.89 -8.88 -11.79
N ALA A 207 15.79 -7.59 -11.46
CA ALA A 207 14.71 -6.73 -11.96
C ALA A 207 15.05 -5.24 -11.86
N ALA A 208 15.82 -4.71 -12.81
CA ALA A 208 16.21 -3.29 -12.85
C ALA A 208 15.03 -2.29 -12.81
N LEU A 209 13.89 -2.67 -13.40
CA LEU A 209 12.66 -1.88 -13.45
C LEU A 209 11.48 -2.78 -13.12
N VAL A 210 10.65 -2.36 -12.17
CA VAL A 210 9.37 -3.01 -11.85
C VAL A 210 8.24 -2.01 -11.99
N GLN A 211 7.08 -2.49 -12.42
CA GLN A 211 5.89 -1.68 -12.61
C GLN A 211 4.66 -2.45 -12.15
N GLY A 212 3.64 -1.72 -11.69
CA GLY A 212 2.43 -2.31 -11.15
C GLY A 212 1.27 -1.33 -11.16
N LEU A 213 0.07 -1.89 -11.04
CA LEU A 213 -1.16 -1.12 -11.03
C LEU A 213 -1.70 -1.08 -9.60
N ARG A 214 -1.65 0.09 -8.96
CA ARG A 214 -2.22 0.26 -7.62
C ARG A 214 -3.76 0.26 -7.72
N PRO A 215 -4.48 -0.50 -6.89
CA PRO A 215 -5.94 -0.58 -6.91
C PRO A 215 -6.55 0.66 -6.26
N PHE A 216 -6.59 1.77 -6.98
CA PHE A 216 -7.21 3.00 -6.51
C PHE A 216 -8.73 2.92 -6.60
N ARG A 217 -9.38 3.68 -5.74
CA ARG A 217 -10.82 3.86 -5.70
C ARG A 217 -11.07 5.36 -5.57
N GLY A 218 -12.02 5.90 -6.34
CA GLY A 218 -12.36 7.33 -6.31
C GLY A 218 -12.98 7.80 -4.99
N SER A 219 -13.35 6.85 -4.14
CA SER A 219 -13.74 7.07 -2.74
C SER A 219 -12.77 6.34 -1.81
N ASN A 220 -12.97 6.40 -0.50
CA ASN A 220 -12.09 5.76 0.48
C ASN A 220 -11.97 4.23 0.25
N VAL A 221 -11.02 3.57 0.91
CA VAL A 221 -10.93 2.09 0.92
C VAL A 221 -12.31 1.47 1.22
N ARG A 222 -12.67 0.40 0.51
CA ARG A 222 -13.93 -0.33 0.74
C ARG A 222 -13.67 -1.52 1.64
N VAL A 223 -14.04 -1.41 2.91
CA VAL A 223 -14.07 -2.50 3.91
C VAL A 223 -15.47 -2.58 4.51
N GLU A 224 -16.39 -3.20 3.78
CA GLU A 224 -17.81 -3.27 4.15
C GLU A 224 -18.45 -4.53 3.56
N ARG A 225 -19.61 -4.90 4.09
CA ARG A 225 -20.44 -5.97 3.52
C ARG A 225 -21.12 -5.51 2.22
N GLU A 226 -21.39 -6.46 1.35
CA GLU A 226 -22.24 -6.24 0.18
C GLU A 226 -23.65 -5.81 0.65
N LEU A 227 -24.12 -4.69 0.09
CA LEU A 227 -25.40 -4.08 0.47
C LEU A 227 -26.54 -4.57 -0.42
N ARG A 228 -26.22 -5.08 -1.62
CA ARG A 228 -27.18 -5.63 -2.56
C ARG A 228 -27.71 -6.96 -2.04
N ALA A 229 -29.02 -7.16 -2.16
CA ALA A 229 -29.64 -8.45 -1.86
C ALA A 229 -29.31 -9.46 -2.97
N ARG A 230 -29.28 -10.73 -2.60
CA ARG A 230 -29.22 -11.85 -3.53
C ARG A 230 -30.48 -11.94 -4.38
N LYS A 231 -30.45 -12.74 -5.43
CA LYS A 231 -31.60 -12.99 -6.33
C LYS A 231 -32.82 -13.55 -5.62
N ASP A 232 -32.62 -14.29 -4.53
CA ASP A 232 -33.69 -14.85 -3.69
C ASP A 232 -34.21 -13.86 -2.61
N GLY A 233 -33.70 -12.62 -2.59
CA GLY A 233 -34.06 -11.59 -1.62
C GLY A 233 -33.34 -11.68 -0.28
N SER A 234 -32.51 -12.70 -0.05
CA SER A 234 -31.72 -12.81 1.17
C SER A 234 -30.50 -11.88 1.15
N MET A 235 -29.90 -11.64 2.32
CA MET A 235 -28.71 -10.81 2.45
C MET A 235 -27.49 -11.53 1.85
N SER A 236 -26.65 -10.77 1.14
CA SER A 236 -25.37 -11.28 0.65
C SER A 236 -24.45 -11.65 1.81
N ARG A 237 -23.61 -12.67 1.56
CA ARG A 237 -22.53 -13.19 2.40
C ARG A 237 -21.13 -12.75 1.92
N ILE A 238 -21.06 -11.69 1.10
CA ILE A 238 -19.81 -11.10 0.63
C ILE A 238 -19.37 -9.96 1.57
N VAL A 239 -18.08 -9.97 1.94
CA VAL A 239 -17.37 -8.85 2.56
C VAL A 239 -16.33 -8.33 1.59
N HIS A 240 -16.33 -7.04 1.29
CA HIS A 240 -15.36 -6.40 0.40
C HIS A 240 -14.17 -5.85 1.20
N SER A 241 -12.96 -5.97 0.65
CA SER A 241 -11.73 -5.35 1.16
C SER A 241 -10.80 -4.98 0.00
N TYR A 242 -11.07 -3.86 -0.66
CA TYR A 242 -10.26 -3.37 -1.80
C TYR A 242 -10.24 -1.84 -1.87
N GLY A 243 -9.42 -1.29 -2.78
CA GLY A 243 -9.31 0.16 -2.97
C GLY A 243 -8.24 0.83 -2.11
N GLN A 244 -7.28 0.06 -1.60
CA GLN A 244 -6.20 0.57 -0.72
C GLN A 244 -5.17 1.43 -1.46
N GLY A 245 -5.24 1.50 -2.80
CA GLY A 245 -4.32 2.29 -3.61
C GLY A 245 -2.85 1.95 -3.34
N GLY A 246 -2.04 2.97 -3.02
CA GLY A 246 -0.61 2.80 -2.67
C GLY A 246 -0.35 2.39 -1.22
N ALA A 247 -1.37 2.29 -0.37
CA ALA A 247 -1.25 2.08 1.06
C ALA A 247 -1.64 0.65 1.51
N GLY A 248 -1.72 -0.31 0.58
CA GLY A 248 -2.17 -1.68 0.86
C GLY A 248 -1.42 -2.36 2.01
N PHE A 249 -0.09 -2.24 2.05
CA PHE A 249 0.71 -2.80 3.15
C PHE A 249 0.44 -2.08 4.48
N SER A 250 0.47 -0.74 4.48
CA SER A 250 0.25 0.07 5.69
C SER A 250 -1.14 -0.12 6.31
N LEU A 251 -2.15 -0.39 5.48
CA LEU A 251 -3.54 -0.58 5.92
C LEU A 251 -3.90 -2.05 6.18
N SER A 252 -3.07 -3.01 5.77
CA SER A 252 -3.41 -4.43 5.67
C SER A 252 -4.01 -5.03 6.94
N PHE A 253 -3.33 -4.89 8.09
CA PHE A 253 -3.80 -5.45 9.37
C PHE A 253 -5.07 -4.78 9.89
N GLY A 254 -5.21 -3.46 9.70
CA GLY A 254 -6.42 -2.73 10.08
C GLY A 254 -7.62 -3.20 9.26
N CYS A 255 -7.47 -3.25 7.93
CA CYS A 255 -8.50 -3.77 7.04
C CYS A 255 -8.84 -5.24 7.34
N ALA A 256 -7.86 -6.08 7.65
CA ALA A 256 -8.09 -7.48 8.00
C ALA A 256 -8.88 -7.63 9.31
N SER A 257 -8.59 -6.79 10.32
CA SER A 257 -9.35 -6.75 11.57
C SER A 257 -10.80 -6.33 11.33
N ASP A 258 -11.03 -5.30 10.52
CA ASP A 258 -12.38 -4.85 10.16
C ASP A 258 -13.15 -5.93 9.38
N VAL A 259 -12.48 -6.66 8.46
CA VAL A 259 -13.07 -7.80 7.75
C VAL A 259 -13.50 -8.89 8.72
N LEU A 260 -12.69 -9.22 9.73
CA LEU A 260 -13.05 -10.23 10.72
C LEU A 260 -14.34 -9.85 11.48
N ASP A 261 -14.45 -8.59 11.92
CA ASP A 261 -15.67 -8.09 12.57
C ASP A 261 -16.89 -8.19 11.64
N LEU A 262 -16.73 -7.88 10.35
CA LEU A 262 -17.80 -7.96 9.35
C LEU A 262 -18.22 -9.41 9.03
N VAL A 263 -17.29 -10.36 9.06
CA VAL A 263 -17.60 -11.79 8.92
C VAL A 263 -18.36 -12.27 10.16
N GLN A 264 -17.96 -11.86 11.37
CA GLN A 264 -18.74 -12.17 12.58
C GLN A 264 -20.15 -11.57 12.52
N GLU A 265 -20.32 -10.36 11.98
CA GLU A 265 -21.65 -9.78 11.76
C GLU A 265 -22.52 -10.62 10.80
N LEU A 266 -21.90 -11.22 9.78
CA LEU A 266 -22.57 -12.15 8.87
C LEU A 266 -23.05 -13.40 9.59
N GLU A 267 -22.20 -14.00 10.43
CA GLU A 267 -22.52 -15.21 11.20
C GLU A 267 -23.69 -14.99 12.18
N HIS A 268 -23.86 -13.76 12.67
CA HIS A 268 -24.96 -13.37 13.56
C HIS A 268 -26.18 -12.80 12.81
N ASP A 269 -26.21 -12.90 11.47
CA ASP A 269 -27.29 -12.37 10.62
C ASP A 269 -27.62 -10.89 10.87
N ILE A 270 -26.61 -10.10 11.27
CA ILE A 270 -26.77 -8.64 11.43
C ILE A 270 -27.01 -8.04 10.04
N LYS A 271 -27.81 -6.98 9.94
CA LYS A 271 -28.07 -6.31 8.66
C LYS A 271 -26.84 -5.51 8.23
N PRO A 272 -26.40 -5.57 6.95
CA PRO A 272 -25.25 -4.79 6.50
C PRO A 272 -25.57 -3.29 6.49
N THR A 273 -24.60 -2.49 6.90
CA THR A 273 -24.67 -1.02 6.89
C THR A 273 -23.59 -0.44 5.99
N ARG A 274 -23.88 0.73 5.42
CA ARG A 274 -22.92 1.43 4.54
C ARG A 274 -21.77 1.97 5.36
N MET A 275 -20.54 1.87 4.85
CA MET A 275 -19.40 2.51 5.48
C MET A 275 -19.62 4.02 5.63
N GLY A 276 -19.33 4.55 6.82
CA GLY A 276 -19.37 5.99 7.12
C GLY A 276 -20.72 6.55 7.57
N THR A 277 -21.79 5.75 7.63
CA THR A 277 -23.10 6.22 8.13
C THR A 277 -23.22 6.18 9.65
N GLU A 278 -22.35 5.45 10.36
CA GLU A 278 -22.30 5.38 11.83
C GLU A 278 -20.86 5.36 12.31
N LYS A 279 -20.56 6.02 13.44
CA LYS A 279 -19.30 5.79 14.16
C LYS A 279 -19.35 4.37 14.72
N ARG A 280 -18.76 3.39 14.03
CA ARG A 280 -18.46 2.10 14.67
C ARG A 280 -17.60 2.40 15.90
N GLU A 281 -18.12 2.13 17.10
CA GLU A 281 -17.28 2.12 18.29
C GLU A 281 -16.16 1.11 18.01
N ARG A 282 -14.91 1.57 18.01
CA ARG A 282 -13.75 0.69 17.88
C ARG A 282 -13.85 -0.34 19.01
N ARG A 283 -14.21 -1.58 18.66
CA ARG A 283 -14.13 -2.69 19.61
C ARG A 283 -12.68 -2.76 20.07
N LYS A 284 -12.47 -2.84 21.39
CA LYS A 284 -11.11 -2.98 21.93
C LYS A 284 -10.47 -4.19 21.24
N PRO A 285 -9.21 -4.09 20.78
CA PRO A 285 -8.53 -5.24 20.21
C PRO A 285 -8.65 -6.40 21.20
N VAL A 286 -9.13 -7.55 20.71
CA VAL A 286 -9.15 -8.79 21.50
C VAL A 286 -7.70 -9.09 21.85
N ALA A 287 -7.34 -8.87 23.11
CA ALA A 287 -5.97 -8.99 23.60
C ALA A 287 -5.38 -10.41 23.41
N ASP A 288 -6.21 -11.41 23.12
CA ASP A 288 -5.81 -12.81 23.01
C ASP A 288 -5.24 -13.25 21.65
N VAL A 289 -5.36 -12.46 20.57
CA VAL A 289 -4.91 -12.92 19.25
C VAL A 289 -3.40 -12.75 19.04
N TYR A 290 -2.73 -11.93 19.87
CA TYR A 290 -1.30 -11.62 19.71
C TYR A 290 -0.35 -12.49 20.55
N GLU A 291 -0.83 -13.35 21.45
CA GLU A 291 0.07 -14.26 22.19
C GLU A 291 0.59 -15.42 21.34
N HIS A 292 -0.08 -15.77 20.24
CA HIS A 292 0.30 -16.90 19.38
C HIS A 292 1.12 -16.50 18.14
N ALA A 293 1.48 -15.22 18.01
CA ALA A 293 2.33 -14.68 16.96
C ALA A 293 3.74 -14.30 17.46
N ARG A 294 4.16 -14.85 18.61
CA ARG A 294 5.59 -14.92 18.97
C ARG A 294 6.15 -16.25 18.45
N LEU A 295 6.78 -16.19 17.29
CA LEU A 295 7.86 -17.08 16.90
C LEU A 295 9.12 -16.23 16.72
#